data_AF-A0A833D6D3-F1
#
_entry.id   AF-A0A833D6D3-F1
#
_cell.length_a   1.000
_cell.length_b   1.000
_cell.length_c   1.000
_cell.angle_alpha   90.00
_cell.angle_beta   90.00
_cell.angle_gamma   90.00
#
_symmetry.space_group_name_H-M   'P 1'
#
loop_
_entity.id
_entity.type
_entity.pdbx_description
1 polymer ?
#
loop_
_entity_poly.entity_id
_entity_poly.type
_entity_poly.pdbx_seq_one_letter_code
_entity_poly.pdbx_strand_id
1 'polypeptide(L)' 'MTLKSMTGFARAEGSAAAMSWSLEARSVNGRGLDVRFRGPNGLE' A
#
# COMPACT_ATOMS: atom_id res chain seq x y z
N MET A 1 -18.32 -4.49 -6.69
CA MET A 1 -18.31 -3.06 -7.07
C MET A 1 -16.99 -2.79 -7.78
N THR A 2 -16.99 -2.71 -9.11
CA THR A 2 -15.76 -2.46 -9.89
C THR A 2 -15.32 -1.02 -9.64
N LEU A 3 -14.15 -0.82 -9.04
CA LEU A 3 -13.62 0.50 -8.68
C LEU A 3 -13.41 1.32 -9.97
N LYS A 4 -14.40 2.12 -10.35
CA LYS A 4 -14.28 3.03 -11.49
C LYS A 4 -13.38 4.19 -11.09
N SER A 5 -12.20 4.22 -11.73
CA SER A 5 -11.25 5.34 -11.78
C SER A 5 -10.34 5.52 -10.55
N MET A 6 -9.41 4.57 -10.34
CA MET A 6 -8.20 4.84 -9.54
C MET A 6 -7.36 5.90 -10.25
N THR A 7 -7.03 6.99 -9.57
CA THR A 7 -6.23 8.11 -10.12
C THR A 7 -4.80 8.13 -9.62
N GLY A 8 -4.50 7.39 -8.55
CA GLY A 8 -3.15 7.30 -7.98
C GLY A 8 -2.85 5.90 -7.50
N PHE A 9 -1.65 5.42 -7.85
CA PHE A 9 -1.08 4.18 -7.34
C PHE A 9 0.40 4.39 -7.08
N ALA A 10 0.85 3.97 -5.90
CA ALA A 10 2.27 3.87 -5.57
C ALA A 10 2.52 2.58 -4.79
N ARG A 11 3.67 1.97 -5.05
CA ARG A 11 4.15 0.81 -4.32
C ARG A 11 5.60 1.04 -3.92
N ALA A 12 5.89 0.77 -2.65
CA ALA A 12 7.24 0.70 -2.15
C ALA A 12 7.44 -0.66 -1.48
N GLU A 13 8.61 -1.24 -1.66
CA GLU A 13 8.99 -2.47 -1.01
C GLU A 13 10.44 -2.37 -0.57
N GLY A 14 10.78 -3.14 0.45
CA GLY A 14 12.12 -3.16 0.97
C GLY A 14 12.34 -4.37 1.85
N SER A 15 13.61 -4.65 2.06
CA SER A 15 14.07 -5.66 2.97
C SER A 15 15.20 -5.09 3.81
N ALA A 16 15.21 -5.44 5.10
CA ALA A 16 16.24 -5.09 6.05
C ALA A 16 16.53 -6.30 6.92
N ALA A 17 17.79 -6.73 6.97
CA ALA A 17 18.21 -7.97 7.63
C ALA A 17 17.35 -9.18 7.19
N ALA A 18 16.62 -9.81 8.11
CA ALA A 18 15.74 -10.96 7.84
C ALA A 18 14.26 -10.56 7.67
N MET A 19 13.96 -9.27 7.55
CA MET A 19 12.60 -8.74 7.48
C MET A 19 12.34 -8.14 6.10
N SER A 20 11.20 -8.49 5.52
CA SER A 20 10.72 -7.91 4.26
C SER A 20 9.40 -7.20 4.50
N TRP A 21 9.20 -6.09 3.80
CA TRP A 21 7.99 -5.29 3.91
C TRP A 21 7.55 -4.78 2.54
N SER A 22 6.26 -4.46 2.45
CA SER A 22 5.68 -3.75 1.31
C SER A 22 4.65 -2.74 1.77
N LEU A 23 4.59 -1.63 1.06
CA LEU A 23 3.62 -0.56 1.22
C LEU A 23 2.95 -0.34 -0.14
N GLU A 24 1.63 -0.27 -0.12
CA GLU A 24 0.82 0.04 -1.30
C GLU A 24 -0.11 1.20 -0.96
N ALA A 25 -0.14 2.22 -1.81
CA ALA A 25 -1.02 3.37 -1.68
C ALA A 25 -1.88 3.49 -2.94
N ARG A 26 -3.19 3.62 -2.74
CA ARG A 26 -4.20 3.71 -3.80
C ARG A 26 -5.08 4.91 -3.54
N SER A 27 -5.29 5.74 -4.56
CA SER A 27 -6.18 6.89 -4.48
C SER A 27 -7.20 6.92 -5.61
N VAL A 28 -8.40 7.40 -5.31
CA VAL A 28 -9.54 7.49 -6.23
C VAL A 28 -10.00 8.94 -6.31
N ASN A 29 -9.73 9.59 -7.43
CA ASN A 29 -10.17 10.96 -7.77
C ASN A 29 -10.01 11.97 -6.63
N GLY A 30 -8.91 11.88 -5.85
CA GLY A 30 -8.64 12.77 -4.71
C GLY A 30 -9.64 12.68 -3.54
N ARG A 31 -10.54 11.69 -3.54
CA ARG A 31 -11.59 11.51 -2.51
C ARG A 31 -11.29 10.42 -1.48
N GLY A 32 -10.26 9.61 -1.73
CA GLY A 32 -9.83 8.57 -0.81
C GLY A 32 -8.38 8.21 -1.04
N LEU A 33 -7.71 7.87 0.06
CA LEU A 33 -6.37 7.29 0.07
C LEU A 33 -6.43 6.02 0.93
N ASP A 34 -6.25 4.88 0.28
CA ASP A 34 -6.11 3.58 0.89
C ASP A 34 -4.63 3.24 0.97
N VAL A 35 -4.11 3.02 2.17
CA VAL A 35 -2.71 2.64 2.40
C VAL A 35 -2.69 1.27 3.06
N ARG A 36 -2.04 0.32 2.42
CA ARG A 36 -1.87 -1.03 2.93
C ARG A 36 -0.40 -1.31 3.18
N PHE A 37 -0.06 -1.52 4.43
CA PHE A 37 1.24 -2.04 4.83
C PHE A 37 1.16 -3.56 4.99
N ARG A 38 2.21 -4.26 4.57
CA ARG A 38 2.45 -5.66 4.87
C ARG A 38 3.89 -5.76 5.36
N GLY A 39 4.04 -5.94 6.66
CA GLY A 39 5.32 -6.19 7.31
C GLY A 39 5.34 -7.55 7.99
N PRO A 40 6.47 -7.89 8.64
CA PRO A 40 6.57 -9.07 9.48
C PRO A 40 5.60 -8.99 10.68
N ASN A 41 5.19 -10.16 11.16
CA ASN A 41 4.26 -10.30 12.28
C ASN A 41 4.75 -9.50 13.51
N GLY A 42 3.84 -8.74 14.14
CA GLY A 42 4.14 -7.90 15.32
C GLY A 42 4.50 -6.45 15.00
N LEU A 43 4.54 -6.06 13.73
CA LEU A 43 4.67 -4.67 13.28
C LEU A 43 3.35 -4.26 12.58
N GLU A 44 2.31 -4.01 13.38
CA GLU A 44 0.99 -3.54 12.92
C GLU A 44 0.81 -2.04 13.17
#